data_AF-A0A2D4VFL6-F1
#
_entry.id   AF-A0A2D4VFL6-F1
#
_cell.length_a   1.000
_cell.length_b   1.000
_cell.length_c   1.000
_cell.angle_alpha   90.00
_cell.angle_beta   90.00
_cell.angle_gamma   90.00
#
_symmetry.space_group_name_H-M   'P 1'
#
loop_
_entity.id
_entity.type
_entity.pdbx_description
1 polymer ?
#
loop_
_entity_poly.entity_id
_entity_poly.type
_entity_poly.pdbx_seq_one_letter_code
_entity_poly.pdbx_strand_id
1 'polypeptide(L)'
;MFLAVTLLASCQGVNSDPAAGGFMNGVSGVMGGGYQQRIDEKEQVLQSEQGEHNALMDRAAALRQERAQIRYELDRSHARISKLRERIAAQKRKLDTERGRNSDAWLKLRQAERTVAKVDHSYKVASADSDKLPVPEAKARVGSIQDDLDELDGIVSVVDELSAGY
;
A
#
# COMPACT_ATOMS: atom_id res chain seq x y z
N MET A 1 73.21 -40.02 17.79
CA MET A 1 72.86 -41.09 18.75
C MET A 1 71.44 -41.54 18.42
N PHE A 2 71.34 -42.75 17.84
CA PHE A 2 70.23 -43.73 17.76
C PHE A 2 68.77 -43.20 17.74
N LEU A 3 67.93 -43.41 16.70
CA LEU A 3 67.50 -44.62 15.97
C LEU A 3 66.55 -45.55 16.78
N ALA A 4 65.46 -45.96 16.11
CA ALA A 4 64.53 -47.09 16.35
C ALA A 4 63.37 -46.85 17.34
N VAL A 5 62.09 -46.86 16.95
CA VAL A 5 61.23 -47.91 16.32
C VAL A 5 60.82 -49.00 17.32
N THR A 6 59.53 -49.09 17.66
CA THR A 6 58.62 -50.27 17.58
C THR A 6 57.33 -50.07 18.39
N LEU A 7 56.17 -50.00 17.72
CA LEU A 7 55.10 -51.02 17.68
C LEU A 7 54.17 -51.07 18.91
N LEU A 8 53.10 -50.27 18.90
CA LEU A 8 51.84 -50.66 19.51
C LEU A 8 50.88 -51.12 18.41
N ALA A 9 50.56 -52.41 18.51
CA ALA A 9 49.50 -53.09 17.79
C ALA A 9 48.13 -52.61 18.28
N SER A 10 47.23 -52.29 17.34
CA SER A 10 45.78 -52.59 17.38
C SER A 10 45.04 -51.88 16.24
N CYS A 11 45.39 -52.22 15.00
CA CYS A 11 44.44 -52.12 13.88
C CYS A 11 43.56 -53.38 13.94
N GLN A 12 42.61 -53.43 14.89
CA GLN A 12 41.51 -54.37 14.79
C GLN A 12 40.42 -53.74 13.93
N GLY A 13 40.02 -54.51 12.93
CA GLY A 13 39.23 -54.06 11.81
C GLY A 13 37.90 -53.45 12.24
N VAL A 14 37.65 -52.26 11.71
CA VAL A 14 36.36 -52.00 11.10
C VAL A 14 36.69 -51.59 9.68
N ASN A 15 37.00 -52.60 8.86
CA ASN A 15 36.80 -52.48 7.44
C ASN A 15 35.28 -52.34 7.28
N SER A 16 34.80 -51.10 7.36
CA SER A 16 33.44 -50.71 7.02
C SER A 16 33.31 -50.81 5.50
N ASP A 17 33.56 -52.00 4.97
CA ASP A 17 33.25 -52.34 3.59
C ASP A 17 31.73 -52.18 3.45
N PRO A 18 31.25 -51.19 2.68
CA PRO A 18 29.83 -51.01 2.45
C PRO A 18 29.21 -52.22 1.72
N ALA A 19 30.01 -53.17 1.23
CA ALA A 19 29.53 -54.45 0.70
C ALA A 19 29.23 -55.51 1.79
N ALA A 20 29.82 -55.41 2.99
CA ALA A 20 29.56 -56.33 4.11
C ALA A 20 28.37 -55.89 4.98
N GLY A 21 28.02 -54.60 4.91
CA GLY A 21 26.78 -54.03 5.45
C GLY A 21 25.57 -54.30 4.56
N GLY A 22 25.31 -55.56 4.23
CA GLY A 22 24.03 -56.09 3.76
C GLY A 22 23.36 -55.33 2.61
N PHE A 23 23.46 -55.89 1.41
CA PHE A 23 22.50 -55.67 0.31
C PHE A 23 21.02 -55.70 0.79
N MET A 24 20.71 -56.47 1.85
CA MET A 24 19.40 -56.53 2.50
C MET A 24 18.98 -55.23 3.24
N ASN A 25 19.91 -54.40 3.72
CA ASN A 25 19.61 -53.09 4.32
C ASN A 25 19.52 -51.97 3.26
N GLY A 26 20.24 -52.11 2.15
CA GLY A 26 20.09 -51.22 0.99
C GLY A 26 18.78 -51.44 0.24
N VAL A 27 18.32 -52.68 0.14
CA VAL A 27 17.04 -53.03 -0.50
C VAL A 27 15.84 -52.79 0.44
N SER A 28 16.00 -52.87 1.78
CA SER A 28 14.92 -52.48 2.71
C SER A 28 14.62 -50.97 2.68
N GLY A 29 15.63 -50.12 2.39
CA GLY A 29 15.44 -48.69 2.14
C GLY A 29 14.86 -48.34 0.76
N VAL A 30 14.96 -49.25 -0.22
CA VAL A 30 14.36 -49.10 -1.56
C VAL A 30 12.95 -49.68 -1.63
N MET A 31 12.63 -50.73 -0.87
CA MET A 31 11.27 -51.24 -0.69
C MET A 31 10.44 -50.51 0.38
N GLY A 32 11.08 -49.79 1.30
CA GLY A 32 10.43 -49.19 2.45
C GLY A 32 10.10 -47.72 2.27
N GLY A 33 9.08 -47.38 1.48
CA GLY A 33 8.27 -46.14 1.60
C GLY A 33 8.94 -44.76 1.51
N GLY A 34 10.27 -44.62 1.58
CA GLY A 34 10.96 -43.33 1.65
C GLY A 34 10.99 -42.55 0.34
N TYR A 35 10.68 -43.21 -0.79
CA TYR A 35 10.41 -42.51 -2.04
C TYR A 35 9.00 -41.92 -2.03
N GLN A 36 8.00 -42.67 -1.53
CA GLN A 36 6.65 -42.19 -1.34
C GLN A 36 6.62 -41.01 -0.36
N GLN A 37 7.30 -41.12 0.78
CA GLN A 37 7.41 -40.02 1.75
C GLN A 37 7.98 -38.74 1.11
N ARG A 38 9.01 -38.86 0.25
CA ARG A 38 9.58 -37.68 -0.46
C ARG A 38 8.65 -37.13 -1.53
N ILE A 39 7.80 -37.95 -2.13
CA ILE A 39 6.75 -37.49 -3.04
C ILE A 39 5.70 -36.75 -2.22
N ASP A 40 5.19 -37.33 -1.14
CA ASP A 40 4.18 -36.74 -0.27
C ASP A 40 4.65 -35.40 0.32
N GLU A 41 5.91 -35.32 0.79
CA GLU A 41 6.53 -34.08 1.27
C GLU A 41 6.59 -33.00 0.16
N LYS A 42 6.97 -33.38 -1.06
CA LYS A 42 7.02 -32.44 -2.20
C LYS A 42 5.64 -32.00 -2.65
N GLU A 43 4.67 -32.91 -2.68
CA GLU A 43 3.28 -32.59 -3.01
C GLU A 43 2.69 -31.63 -1.97
N GLN A 44 2.97 -31.85 -0.69
CA GLN A 44 2.54 -30.95 0.38
C GLN A 44 3.17 -29.56 0.26
N VAL A 45 4.48 -29.47 -0.02
CA VAL A 45 5.16 -28.19 -0.25
C VAL A 45 4.57 -27.48 -1.48
N LEU A 46 4.38 -28.19 -2.59
CA LEU A 46 3.79 -27.63 -3.81
C LEU A 46 2.38 -27.10 -3.55
N GLN A 47 1.54 -27.85 -2.83
CA GLN A 47 0.19 -27.40 -2.47
C GLN A 47 0.23 -26.15 -1.58
N SER A 48 1.16 -26.10 -0.62
CA SER A 48 1.36 -24.91 0.23
C SER A 48 1.79 -23.70 -0.59
N GLU A 49 2.78 -23.85 -1.47
CA GLU A 49 3.27 -22.78 -2.35
C GLU A 49 2.20 -22.30 -3.31
N GLN A 50 1.39 -23.20 -3.88
CA GLN A 50 0.24 -22.83 -4.72
C GLN A 50 -0.82 -22.05 -3.92
N GLY A 51 -1.08 -22.46 -2.69
CA GLY A 51 -1.97 -21.73 -1.78
C GLY A 51 -1.47 -20.31 -1.50
N GLU A 52 -0.19 -20.16 -1.17
CA GLU A 52 0.43 -18.86 -0.95
C GLU A 52 0.43 -18.00 -2.22
N HIS A 53 0.73 -18.59 -3.37
CA HIS A 53 0.70 -17.90 -4.66
C HIS A 53 -0.68 -17.34 -4.97
N ASN A 54 -1.73 -18.14 -4.81
CA ASN A 54 -3.12 -17.72 -5.01
C ASN A 54 -3.50 -16.59 -4.04
N ALA A 55 -3.15 -16.72 -2.76
CA ALA A 55 -3.40 -15.69 -1.76
C ALA A 55 -2.68 -14.37 -2.09
N LEU A 56 -1.46 -14.42 -2.61
CA LEU A 56 -0.73 -13.23 -3.06
C LEU A 56 -1.36 -12.59 -4.31
N MET A 57 -1.85 -13.40 -5.25
CA MET A 57 -2.57 -12.91 -6.43
C MET A 57 -3.86 -12.19 -6.06
N ASP A 58 -4.63 -12.75 -5.13
CA ASP A 58 -5.87 -12.13 -4.64
C ASP A 58 -5.58 -10.81 -3.92
N ARG A 59 -4.55 -10.78 -3.07
CA ARG A 59 -4.11 -9.54 -2.39
C ARG A 59 -3.66 -8.48 -3.40
N ALA A 60 -2.91 -8.88 -4.42
CA ALA A 60 -2.47 -7.95 -5.46
C ALA A 60 -3.66 -7.41 -6.27
N ALA A 61 -4.67 -8.23 -6.57
CA ALA A 61 -5.89 -7.80 -7.24
C ALA A 61 -6.67 -6.79 -6.37
N ALA A 62 -6.87 -7.09 -5.09
CA ALA A 62 -7.53 -6.19 -4.14
C ALA A 62 -6.81 -4.83 -4.05
N LEU A 63 -5.48 -4.82 -3.89
CA LEU A 63 -4.70 -3.58 -3.82
C LEU A 63 -4.80 -2.73 -5.10
N ARG A 64 -4.86 -3.37 -6.28
CA ARG A 64 -5.07 -2.66 -7.56
C ARG A 64 -6.44 -1.99 -7.60
N GLN A 65 -7.49 -2.69 -7.15
CA GLN A 65 -8.84 -2.14 -7.08
C GLN A 65 -8.91 -0.95 -6.11
N GLU A 66 -8.29 -1.07 -4.93
CA GLU A 66 -8.25 0.03 -3.96
C GLU A 66 -7.52 1.26 -4.52
N ARG A 67 -6.43 1.06 -5.25
CA ARG A 67 -5.71 2.16 -5.92
C ARG A 67 -6.53 2.82 -7.02
N ALA A 68 -7.26 2.04 -7.81
CA ALA A 68 -8.18 2.60 -8.81
C ALA A 68 -9.25 3.47 -8.15
N GLN A 69 -9.81 3.02 -7.01
CA GLN A 69 -10.78 3.79 -6.24
C GLN A 69 -10.19 5.10 -5.71
N ILE A 70 -8.97 5.08 -5.16
CA ILE A 70 -8.28 6.30 -4.69
C ILE A 70 -8.10 7.31 -5.83
N ARG A 71 -7.67 6.86 -7.01
CA ARG A 71 -7.51 7.73 -8.18
C ARG A 71 -8.84 8.38 -8.58
N TYR A 72 -9.91 7.58 -8.61
CA TYR A 72 -11.25 8.08 -8.89
C TYR A 72 -11.70 9.16 -7.87
N GLU A 73 -11.43 8.96 -6.59
CA GLU A 73 -11.76 9.93 -5.54
C GLU A 73 -10.93 11.22 -5.64
N LEU A 74 -9.65 11.11 -6.03
CA LEU A 74 -8.80 12.25 -6.34
C LEU A 74 -9.33 13.05 -7.53
N ASP A 75 -9.73 12.39 -8.62
CA ASP A 75 -10.31 13.05 -9.80
C ASP A 75 -11.62 13.77 -9.44
N ARG A 76 -12.46 13.13 -8.63
CA ARG A 76 -13.69 13.76 -8.11
C ARG A 76 -13.38 14.98 -7.24
N SER A 77 -12.38 14.88 -6.37
CA SER A 77 -11.93 16.00 -5.54
C SER A 77 -11.42 17.16 -6.40
N HIS A 78 -10.65 16.88 -7.45
CA HIS A 78 -10.18 17.90 -8.39
C HIS A 78 -11.33 18.64 -9.09
N ALA A 79 -12.35 17.90 -9.55
CA ALA A 79 -13.53 18.50 -10.14
C ALA A 79 -14.28 19.41 -9.14
N ARG A 80 -14.34 19.04 -7.86
CA ARG A 80 -14.92 19.88 -6.80
C ARG A 80 -14.11 21.15 -6.57
N ILE A 81 -12.78 21.05 -6.51
CA ILE A 81 -11.88 22.22 -6.36
C ILE A 81 -12.14 23.24 -7.47
N SER A 82 -12.22 22.79 -8.72
CA SER A 82 -12.48 23.66 -9.88
C SER A 82 -13.83 24.38 -9.76
N LYS A 83 -14.90 23.67 -9.40
CA LYS A 83 -16.22 24.27 -9.18
C LYS A 83 -16.20 25.30 -8.04
N LEU A 84 -15.52 25.03 -6.93
CA LEU A 84 -15.41 25.95 -5.82
C LEU A 84 -14.62 27.21 -6.21
N ARG A 85 -13.54 27.08 -7.00
CA ARG A 85 -12.82 28.23 -7.56
C ARG A 85 -13.71 29.12 -8.41
N GLU A 86 -14.52 28.53 -9.28
CA GLU A 86 -15.46 29.27 -10.11
C GLU A 86 -16.49 30.02 -9.26
N ARG A 87 -17.05 29.38 -8.23
CA ARG A 87 -17.97 30.01 -7.27
C ARG A 87 -17.32 31.18 -6.53
N ILE A 88 -16.11 30.99 -6.00
CA ILE A 88 -15.34 32.04 -5.32
C ILE A 88 -15.10 33.23 -6.26
N ALA A 89 -14.69 32.97 -7.51
CA ALA A 89 -14.48 34.02 -8.51
C ALA A 89 -15.77 34.75 -8.90
N ALA A 90 -16.91 34.05 -8.94
CA ALA A 90 -18.21 34.67 -9.15
C ALA A 90 -18.59 35.57 -7.97
N GLN A 91 -18.40 35.10 -6.74
CA GLN A 91 -18.70 35.87 -5.53
C GLN A 91 -17.83 37.11 -5.38
N LYS A 92 -16.54 37.01 -5.72
CA LYS A 92 -15.65 38.16 -5.80
C LYS A 92 -16.19 39.27 -6.71
N ARG A 93 -16.62 38.91 -7.93
CA ARG A 93 -17.19 39.85 -8.90
C ARG A 93 -18.47 40.52 -8.39
N LYS A 94 -19.32 39.78 -7.67
CA LYS A 94 -20.53 40.32 -7.04
C LYS A 94 -20.17 41.35 -5.97
N LEU A 95 -19.30 40.98 -5.02
CA LEU A 95 -18.86 41.87 -3.94
C LEU A 95 -18.11 43.12 -4.44
N ASP A 96 -17.35 43.01 -5.54
CA ASP A 96 -16.74 44.14 -6.24
C ASP A 96 -17.81 45.11 -6.79
N THR A 97 -18.88 44.57 -7.38
CA THR A 97 -20.00 45.37 -7.93
C THR A 97 -20.78 46.09 -6.83
N GLU A 98 -20.93 45.44 -5.68
CA GLU A 98 -21.60 45.99 -4.48
C GLU A 98 -20.71 46.97 -3.69
N ARG A 99 -19.50 47.28 -4.20
CA ARG A 99 -18.54 48.25 -3.66
C ARG A 99 -18.19 48.04 -2.18
N GLY A 100 -18.10 46.79 -1.74
CA GLY A 100 -17.58 46.47 -0.40
C GLY A 100 -18.43 46.94 0.77
N ARG A 101 -19.75 47.06 0.60
CA ARG A 101 -20.67 47.33 1.70
C ARG A 101 -20.66 46.26 2.79
N ASN A 102 -20.15 45.06 2.48
CA ASN A 102 -20.08 43.93 3.39
C ASN A 102 -18.62 43.50 3.67
N SER A 103 -18.01 44.06 4.72
CA SER A 103 -16.64 43.73 5.16
C SER A 103 -16.48 42.27 5.57
N ASP A 104 -17.53 41.66 6.11
CA ASP A 104 -17.50 40.30 6.63
C ASP A 104 -17.51 39.28 5.49
N ALA A 105 -18.31 39.55 4.44
CA ALA A 105 -18.29 38.77 3.20
C ALA A 105 -16.89 38.80 2.55
N TRP A 106 -16.22 39.96 2.53
CA TRP A 106 -14.85 40.08 2.04
C TRP A 106 -13.84 39.28 2.85
N LEU A 107 -13.97 39.29 4.19
CA LEU A 107 -13.10 38.50 5.07
C LEU A 107 -13.29 36.99 4.81
N LYS A 108 -14.55 36.54 4.71
CA LYS A 108 -14.88 35.14 4.42
C LYS A 108 -14.45 34.71 3.02
N LEU A 109 -14.57 35.59 2.02
CA LEU A 109 -14.08 35.33 0.68
C LEU A 109 -12.55 35.13 0.67
N ARG A 110 -11.80 35.98 1.37
CA ARG A 110 -10.34 35.80 1.51
C ARG A 110 -9.97 34.53 2.27
N GLN A 111 -10.78 34.13 3.24
CA GLN A 111 -10.62 32.83 3.91
C GLN A 111 -10.83 31.69 2.90
N ALA A 112 -11.91 31.72 2.10
CA ALA A 112 -12.17 30.74 1.06
C ALA A 112 -11.05 30.67 0.01
N GLU A 113 -10.52 31.82 -0.44
CA GLU A 113 -9.39 31.89 -1.39
C GLU A 113 -8.12 31.21 -0.84
N ARG A 114 -7.83 31.37 0.47
CA ARG A 114 -6.69 30.69 1.10
C ARG A 114 -6.93 29.20 1.27
N THR A 115 -8.13 28.81 1.72
CA THR A 115 -8.47 27.41 1.90
C THR A 115 -8.45 26.67 0.57
N VAL A 116 -9.01 27.22 -0.52
CA VAL A 116 -8.96 26.56 -1.84
C VAL A 116 -7.54 26.41 -2.37
N ALA A 117 -6.63 27.35 -2.09
CA ALA A 117 -5.23 27.22 -2.45
C ALA A 117 -4.52 26.10 -1.64
N LYS A 118 -4.80 26.00 -0.34
CA LYS A 118 -4.31 24.91 0.52
C LYS A 118 -4.80 23.55 0.00
N VAL A 119 -6.09 23.42 -0.28
CA VAL A 119 -6.69 22.17 -0.77
C VAL A 119 -6.13 21.77 -2.12
N ASP A 120 -5.97 22.71 -3.05
CA ASP A 120 -5.36 22.45 -4.36
C ASP A 120 -3.91 21.98 -4.22
N HIS A 121 -3.15 22.55 -3.29
CA HIS A 121 -1.80 22.08 -2.99
C HIS A 121 -1.81 20.66 -2.41
N SER A 122 -2.65 20.38 -1.40
CA SER A 122 -2.81 19.04 -0.82
C SER A 122 -3.20 18.00 -1.87
N TYR A 123 -4.12 18.35 -2.78
CA TYR A 123 -4.49 17.52 -3.92
C TYR A 123 -3.31 17.24 -4.85
N LYS A 124 -2.54 18.27 -5.24
CA LYS A 124 -1.37 18.09 -6.12
C LYS A 124 -0.35 17.15 -5.50
N VAL A 125 -0.04 17.31 -4.22
CA VAL A 125 0.86 16.41 -3.50
C VAL A 125 0.29 14.98 -3.45
N ALA A 126 -0.98 14.83 -3.07
CA ALA A 126 -1.62 13.52 -2.96
C ALA A 126 -1.69 12.80 -4.33
N SER A 127 -1.99 13.52 -5.40
CA SER A 127 -2.06 12.96 -6.76
C SER A 127 -0.69 12.49 -7.25
N ALA A 128 0.37 13.29 -7.04
CA ALA A 128 1.73 12.96 -7.45
C ALA A 128 2.31 11.74 -6.73
N ASP A 129 1.90 11.51 -5.48
CA ASP A 129 2.40 10.42 -4.63
C ASP A 129 1.42 9.24 -4.52
N SER A 130 0.23 9.32 -5.11
CA SER A 130 -0.85 8.33 -4.97
C SER A 130 -0.41 6.89 -5.27
N ASP A 131 0.53 6.72 -6.20
CA ASP A 131 1.06 5.41 -6.57
C ASP A 131 2.25 4.93 -5.71
N LYS A 132 2.89 5.82 -4.96
CA LYS A 132 4.08 5.50 -4.17
C LYS A 132 3.73 5.16 -2.73
N LEU A 133 2.63 5.72 -2.23
CA LEU A 133 2.22 5.57 -0.84
C LEU A 133 1.57 4.21 -0.58
N PRO A 134 1.69 3.69 0.66
CA PRO A 134 0.83 2.62 1.13
C PRO A 134 -0.64 3.02 1.02
N VAL A 135 -1.50 2.07 0.62
CA VAL A 135 -2.94 2.32 0.42
C VAL A 135 -3.63 2.97 1.63
N PRO A 136 -3.36 2.56 2.89
CA PRO A 136 -3.98 3.21 4.05
C PRO A 136 -3.62 4.70 4.17
N GLU A 137 -2.37 5.06 3.88
CA GLU A 137 -1.92 6.46 3.93
C GLU A 137 -2.54 7.28 2.80
N ALA A 138 -2.59 6.71 1.59
CA ALA A 138 -3.24 7.36 0.46
C ALA A 138 -4.75 7.61 0.73
N LYS A 139 -5.46 6.65 1.33
CA LYS A 139 -6.86 6.83 1.76
C LYS A 139 -7.00 7.93 2.81
N ALA A 140 -6.12 7.96 3.82
CA ALA A 140 -6.15 9.00 4.85
C ALA A 140 -5.95 10.41 4.25
N ARG A 141 -5.04 10.55 3.28
CA ARG A 141 -4.83 11.82 2.57
C ARG A 141 -6.06 12.24 1.76
N VAL A 142 -6.70 11.30 1.06
CA VAL A 142 -7.95 11.59 0.33
C VAL A 142 -9.05 12.01 1.29
N GLY A 143 -9.19 11.35 2.45
CA GLY A 143 -10.14 11.75 3.49
C GLY A 143 -9.90 13.18 3.98
N SER A 144 -8.65 13.54 4.28
CA SER A 144 -8.32 14.92 4.67
C SER A 144 -8.63 15.96 3.58
N ILE A 145 -8.48 15.61 2.30
CA ILE A 145 -8.86 16.50 1.19
C ILE A 145 -10.38 16.66 1.14
N GLN A 146 -11.14 15.59 1.40
CA GLN A 146 -12.61 15.65 1.46
C GLN A 146 -13.09 16.55 2.60
N ASP A 147 -12.50 16.40 3.79
CA ASP A 147 -12.81 17.25 4.95
C ASP A 147 -12.52 18.72 4.66
N ASP A 148 -11.33 19.05 4.11
CA ASP A 148 -10.98 20.43 3.77
C ASP A 148 -11.93 20.99 2.66
N LEU A 149 -12.41 20.15 1.73
CA LEU A 149 -13.37 20.55 0.68
C LEU A 149 -14.75 20.86 1.25
N ASP A 150 -15.19 20.11 2.26
CA ASP A 150 -16.46 20.33 2.93
C ASP A 150 -16.40 21.59 3.79
N GLU A 151 -15.27 21.84 4.47
CA GLU A 151 -15.02 23.13 5.15
C GLU A 151 -15.09 24.30 4.16
N LEU A 152 -14.42 24.19 3.01
CA LEU A 152 -14.42 25.22 1.98
C LEU A 152 -15.82 25.52 1.45
N ASP A 153 -16.61 24.48 1.18
CA ASP A 153 -17.99 24.64 0.72
C ASP A 153 -18.86 25.36 1.77
N GLY A 154 -18.66 25.06 3.05
CA GLY A 154 -19.29 25.77 4.16
C GLY A 154 -18.91 27.27 4.17
N ILE A 155 -17.63 27.60 4.03
CA ILE A 155 -17.18 29.00 3.98
C ILE A 155 -17.79 29.73 2.78
N VAL A 156 -17.80 29.11 1.60
CA VAL A 156 -18.38 29.72 0.38
C VAL A 156 -19.88 29.94 0.55
N SER A 157 -20.59 29.01 1.18
CA SER A 157 -22.03 29.15 1.46
C SER A 157 -22.31 30.33 2.41
N VAL A 158 -21.47 30.53 3.43
CA VAL A 158 -21.56 31.72 4.30
C VAL A 158 -21.32 33.02 3.53
N VAL A 159 -20.39 33.03 2.56
CA VAL A 159 -20.20 34.19 1.67
C VAL A 159 -21.46 34.45 0.85
N ASP A 160 -22.08 33.40 0.31
CA ASP A 160 -23.33 33.48 -0.46
C ASP A 160 -24.44 34.14 0.40
N GLU A 161 -24.64 33.67 1.64
CA GLU A 161 -25.63 34.22 2.58
C GLU A 161 -25.37 35.68 2.93
N LEU A 162 -24.13 36.04 3.25
CA LEU A 162 -23.75 37.40 3.60
C LEU A 162 -23.92 38.36 2.41
N SER A 163 -23.66 37.89 1.19
CA SER A 163 -23.88 38.69 -0.03
C SER A 163 -25.36 38.89 -0.37
N ALA A 164 -26.23 37.93 -0.02
CA ALA A 164 -27.66 37.97 -0.34
C ALA A 164 -28.51 38.80 0.65
N GLY A 165 -27.98 39.08 1.84
CA GLY A 165 -28.68 39.85 2.89
C GLY A 165 -28.72 41.37 2.68
N TYR A 166 -28.25 41.87 1.54
CA TYR A 166 -28.19 43.29 1.17
C TYR A 166 -28.86 43.54 -0.18
#